data_AF-F9X596-F1
#
_entry.id   AF-F9X596-F1
#
_cell.length_a   1.000
_cell.length_b   1.000
_cell.length_c   1.000
_cell.angle_alpha   90.00
_cell.angle_beta   90.00
_cell.angle_gamma   90.00
#
_symmetry.space_group_name_H-M   'P 1'
#
loop_
_entity.id
_entity.type
_entity.pdbx_description
1 polymer ?
#
loop_
_entity_poly.entity_id
_entity_poly.type
_entity_poly.pdbx_seq_one_letter_code
_entity_poly.pdbx_strand_id
1 'polypeptide(L)'
;MNRLTFATIVASLFATTTAQAPPFHIENFAAQDIRIPSESHNVSFTVKHLGAAPQQGGDAPFDLSIAWEGCDPPPCYINSEGTGWYTRIVPGSYKGATDFTLEIVKHNIYKAATTWTARIPYVEGSAGYDCSRGGQSTLCGFQDESDSTYETVYVGGLEAEYPSPRC
;
A
#
# COMPACT_ATOMS: atom_id res chain seq x y z
N MET A 1 20.24 27.96 63.35
CA MET A 1 19.22 28.04 62.29
C MET A 1 19.95 28.12 60.95
N ASN A 2 20.00 27.06 60.15
CA ASN A 2 20.48 27.14 58.77
C ASN A 2 19.58 26.28 57.87
N ARG A 3 19.08 26.92 56.81
CA ARG A 3 17.96 26.48 55.98
C ARG A 3 18.42 25.44 54.96
N LEU A 4 17.69 24.33 54.84
CA LEU A 4 17.79 23.42 53.69
C LEU A 4 17.13 24.09 52.48
N THR A 5 17.86 24.17 51.37
CA THR A 5 17.31 24.56 50.07
C THR A 5 17.09 23.28 49.25
N PHE A 6 15.85 22.87 49.07
CA PHE A 6 15.47 21.81 48.13
C PHE A 6 15.50 22.40 46.71
N ALA A 7 16.40 21.91 45.86
CA ALA A 7 16.39 22.19 44.43
C ALA A 7 15.52 21.14 43.73
N THR A 8 14.30 21.51 43.36
CA THR A 8 13.41 20.68 42.56
C THR A 8 13.85 20.76 41.10
N ILE A 9 14.49 19.70 40.60
CA ILE A 9 14.78 19.56 39.16
C ILE A 9 13.45 19.21 38.48
N VAL A 10 12.88 20.18 37.75
CA VAL A 10 11.74 19.94 36.85
C VAL A 10 12.30 19.24 35.62
N ALA A 11 12.12 17.92 35.55
CA ALA A 11 12.42 17.13 34.36
C ALA A 11 11.33 17.42 33.31
N SER A 12 11.64 18.27 32.34
CA SER A 12 10.80 18.52 31.18
C SER A 12 10.76 17.26 30.31
N LEU A 13 9.65 16.52 30.36
CA LEU A 13 9.37 15.41 29.47
C LEU A 13 9.07 15.99 28.08
N PHE A 14 10.06 15.97 27.17
CA PHE A 14 9.78 16.20 25.76
C PHE A 14 9.02 14.98 25.22
N ALA A 15 7.71 15.08 25.12
CA ALA A 15 6.92 14.15 24.33
C ALA A 15 7.29 14.38 22.86
N THR A 16 8.25 13.62 22.34
CA THR A 16 8.45 13.48 20.91
C THR A 16 7.25 12.73 20.35
N THR A 17 6.24 13.47 19.89
CA THR A 17 5.21 12.90 19.01
C THR A 17 5.91 12.54 17.71
N THR A 18 6.31 11.28 17.54
CA THR A 18 6.68 10.79 16.21
C THR A 18 5.45 10.96 15.34
N ALA A 19 5.49 11.86 14.36
CA ALA A 19 4.41 11.95 13.37
C ALA A 19 4.29 10.57 12.71
N GLN A 20 3.17 9.88 12.99
CA GLN A 20 2.90 8.58 12.39
C GLN A 20 2.80 8.77 10.87
N ALA A 21 3.42 7.86 10.11
CA ALA A 21 3.33 7.89 8.66
C ALA A 21 1.85 7.79 8.24
N PRO A 22 1.36 8.64 7.32
CA PRO A 22 -0.03 8.57 6.91
C PRO A 22 -0.31 7.21 6.26
N PRO A 23 -1.41 6.53 6.58
CA PRO A 23 -1.69 5.19 6.08
C PRO A 23 -2.17 5.23 4.62
N PHE A 24 -2.11 4.08 3.96
CA PHE A 24 -2.82 3.89 2.70
C PHE A 24 -4.23 3.38 2.97
N HIS A 25 -5.19 3.99 2.30
CA HIS A 25 -6.58 3.61 2.35
C HIS A 25 -6.98 3.06 0.99
N ILE A 26 -7.54 1.86 0.97
CA ILE A 26 -7.87 1.09 -0.24
C ILE A 26 -9.37 0.85 -0.27
N GLU A 27 -9.99 1.16 -1.40
CA GLU A 27 -11.41 0.98 -1.67
C GLU A 27 -11.60 0.30 -3.04
N ASN A 28 -12.80 -0.23 -3.31
CA ASN A 28 -13.16 -0.86 -4.58
C ASN A 28 -12.19 -1.96 -5.05
N PHE A 29 -11.66 -2.75 -4.10
CA PHE A 29 -10.67 -3.78 -4.42
C PHE A 29 -11.30 -4.97 -5.14
N ALA A 30 -10.69 -5.37 -6.26
CA ALA A 30 -11.02 -6.58 -6.98
C ALA A 30 -9.75 -7.28 -7.49
N ALA A 31 -9.71 -8.60 -7.37
CA ALA A 31 -8.71 -9.47 -7.99
C ALA A 31 -9.40 -10.54 -8.82
N GLN A 32 -8.94 -10.76 -10.03
CA GLN A 32 -9.56 -11.66 -10.99
C GLN A 32 -8.53 -12.58 -11.64
N ASP A 33 -8.89 -13.86 -11.72
CA ASP A 33 -8.26 -14.86 -12.57
C ASP A 33 -9.24 -15.31 -13.65
N ILE A 34 -8.76 -15.45 -14.88
CA ILE A 34 -9.45 -16.07 -16.00
C ILE A 34 -8.51 -17.13 -16.59
N ARG A 35 -9.02 -18.35 -16.84
CA ARG A 35 -8.24 -19.46 -17.41
C ARG A 35 -8.57 -19.76 -18.87
N ILE A 36 -9.78 -19.45 -19.31
CA ILE A 36 -10.29 -19.74 -20.67
C ILE A 36 -11.00 -18.49 -21.19
N PRO A 37 -10.81 -18.09 -22.47
CA PRO A 37 -10.05 -18.78 -23.52
C PRO A 37 -8.54 -18.57 -23.48
N SER A 38 -8.08 -17.59 -22.71
CA SER A 38 -6.66 -17.32 -22.47
C SER A 38 -6.47 -17.01 -21.00
N GLU A 39 -5.34 -17.43 -20.44
CA GLU A 39 -4.99 -17.15 -19.05
C GLU A 39 -4.66 -15.66 -18.89
N SER A 40 -5.44 -14.98 -18.06
CA SER A 40 -5.25 -13.57 -17.75
C SER A 40 -5.67 -13.24 -16.32
N HIS A 41 -5.05 -12.19 -15.81
CA HIS A 41 -5.16 -11.79 -14.41
C HIS A 41 -5.27 -10.29 -14.30
N ASN A 42 -5.99 -9.82 -13.28
CA ASN A 42 -6.12 -8.41 -12.97
C ASN A 42 -6.26 -8.20 -11.46
N VAL A 43 -5.58 -7.20 -10.92
CA VAL A 43 -5.84 -6.63 -9.60
C VAL A 43 -6.10 -5.14 -9.77
N SER A 44 -7.27 -4.67 -9.36
CA SER A 44 -7.70 -3.26 -9.46
C SER A 44 -8.25 -2.74 -8.14
N PHE A 45 -7.95 -1.49 -7.82
CA PHE A 45 -8.39 -0.84 -6.59
C PHE A 45 -8.19 0.68 -6.67
N THR A 46 -8.85 1.41 -5.79
CA THR A 46 -8.59 2.83 -5.59
C THR A 46 -7.76 3.01 -4.32
N VAL A 47 -6.71 3.83 -4.37
CA VAL A 47 -5.85 4.13 -3.21
C VAL A 47 -5.83 5.62 -2.86
N LYS A 48 -5.83 5.92 -1.56
CA LYS A 48 -5.63 7.25 -0.98
C LYS A 48 -4.50 7.19 0.05
N HIS A 49 -3.66 8.22 0.09
CA HIS A 49 -2.68 8.41 1.16
C HIS A 49 -3.33 9.27 2.25
N LEU A 50 -4.11 8.62 3.13
CA LEU A 50 -5.10 9.30 3.97
C LEU A 50 -4.44 10.32 4.92
N GLY A 51 -4.85 11.58 4.84
CA GLY A 51 -4.32 12.67 5.67
C GLY A 51 -2.91 13.14 5.28
N ALA A 52 -2.38 12.69 4.14
CA ALA A 52 -1.10 13.15 3.65
C ALA A 52 -1.18 14.62 3.21
N ALA A 53 -0.24 15.42 3.70
CA ALA A 53 -0.12 16.82 3.30
C ALA A 53 0.21 16.92 1.80
N PRO A 54 -0.02 18.07 1.13
CA PRO A 54 0.39 18.27 -0.26
C PRO A 54 1.89 18.01 -0.49
N GLN A 55 2.72 18.25 0.52
CA GLN A 55 4.16 17.99 0.47
C GLN A 55 4.52 16.50 0.55
N GLN A 56 3.55 15.64 0.84
CA GLN A 56 3.66 14.18 0.91
C GLN A 56 2.93 13.48 -0.25
N GLY A 57 2.55 14.25 -1.29
CA GLY A 57 1.81 13.74 -2.44
C GLY A 57 0.28 13.89 -2.33
N GLY A 58 -0.23 14.48 -1.24
CA GLY A 58 -1.66 14.71 -1.02
C GLY A 58 -2.46 13.43 -0.75
N ASP A 59 -3.73 13.62 -0.40
CA ASP A 59 -4.68 12.56 -0.05
C ASP A 59 -5.68 12.20 -1.17
N ALA A 60 -5.46 12.76 -2.37
CA ALA A 60 -6.31 12.50 -3.53
C ALA A 60 -6.34 11.00 -3.90
N PRO A 61 -7.51 10.45 -4.24
CA PRO A 61 -7.64 9.07 -4.72
C PRO A 61 -7.02 8.85 -6.08
N PHE A 62 -6.52 7.64 -6.30
CA PHE A 62 -6.06 7.16 -7.61
C PHE A 62 -6.54 5.74 -7.84
N ASP A 63 -7.14 5.50 -9.02
CA ASP A 63 -7.47 4.16 -9.48
C ASP A 63 -6.21 3.52 -10.06
N LEU A 64 -5.85 2.36 -9.53
CA LEU A 64 -4.68 1.59 -9.92
C LEU A 64 -5.11 0.20 -10.38
N SER A 65 -4.40 -0.32 -11.37
CA SER A 65 -4.57 -1.69 -11.83
C SER A 65 -3.24 -2.32 -12.24
N ILE A 66 -3.13 -3.63 -12.03
CA ILE A 66 -2.07 -4.47 -12.54
C ILE A 66 -2.77 -5.59 -13.32
N ALA A 67 -2.49 -5.69 -14.61
CA ALA A 67 -2.98 -6.78 -15.45
C ALA A 67 -1.81 -7.50 -16.13
N TRP A 68 -1.93 -8.81 -16.28
CA TRP A 68 -0.94 -9.62 -16.99
C TRP A 68 -1.57 -10.87 -17.60
N GLU A 69 -0.85 -11.45 -18.55
CA GLU A 69 -1.17 -12.71 -19.20
C GLU A 69 -0.18 -13.80 -18.77
N GLY A 70 -0.65 -15.05 -18.75
CA GLY A 70 0.15 -16.19 -18.30
C GLY A 70 0.28 -16.30 -16.77
N CYS A 71 1.01 -17.30 -16.31
CA CYS A 71 0.94 -17.78 -14.92
C CYS A 71 1.51 -16.83 -13.86
N ASP A 72 2.54 -16.06 -14.23
CA ASP A 72 3.35 -15.30 -13.27
C ASP A 72 3.16 -13.78 -13.46
N PRO A 73 2.93 -13.02 -12.37
CA PRO A 73 2.90 -11.56 -12.44
C PRO A 73 4.24 -10.96 -12.89
N PRO A 74 4.24 -9.75 -13.47
CA PRO A 74 5.47 -9.03 -13.79
C PRO A 74 6.35 -8.86 -12.54
N PRO A 75 7.67 -9.12 -12.62
CA PRO A 75 8.57 -9.01 -11.45
C PRO A 75 8.94 -7.56 -11.11
N CYS A 76 8.47 -6.60 -11.90
CA CYS A 76 8.77 -5.18 -11.79
C CYS A 76 7.57 -4.37 -11.30
N TYR A 77 7.84 -3.16 -10.81
CA TYR A 77 6.82 -2.20 -10.44
C TYR A 77 6.17 -1.60 -11.70
N ILE A 78 4.85 -1.65 -11.74
CA ILE A 78 4.03 -0.94 -12.72
C ILE A 78 3.75 0.46 -12.17
N ASN A 79 4.01 1.49 -12.99
CA ASN A 79 3.72 2.87 -12.64
C ASN A 79 2.36 3.30 -13.22
N SER A 80 1.54 3.97 -12.40
CA SER A 80 0.44 4.78 -12.94
C SER A 80 1.01 6.15 -13.30
N GLU A 81 1.16 6.41 -14.60
CA GLU A 81 1.92 7.55 -15.13
C GLU A 81 1.51 8.89 -14.49
N GLY A 82 2.50 9.66 -14.06
CA GLY A 82 2.29 11.00 -13.49
C GLY A 82 1.70 11.03 -12.08
N THR A 83 1.34 9.89 -11.49
CA THR A 83 0.72 9.84 -10.16
C THR A 83 1.73 9.65 -9.02
N GLY A 84 2.91 9.12 -9.32
CA GLY A 84 3.90 8.71 -8.32
C GLY A 84 3.51 7.44 -7.55
N TRP A 85 2.43 6.76 -7.93
CA TRP A 85 2.06 5.45 -7.42
C TRP A 85 2.67 4.33 -8.26
N TYR A 86 3.18 3.32 -7.57
CA TYR A 86 3.78 2.13 -8.13
C TYR A 86 3.20 0.91 -7.44
N THR A 87 2.92 -0.13 -8.21
CA THR A 87 2.32 -1.34 -7.68
C THR A 87 3.01 -2.55 -8.26
N ARG A 88 3.11 -3.62 -7.48
CA ARG A 88 3.45 -4.95 -7.99
C ARG A 88 2.84 -6.03 -7.13
N ILE A 89 2.68 -7.22 -7.70
CA ILE A 89 2.56 -8.43 -6.89
C ILE A 89 3.96 -8.79 -6.42
N VAL A 90 4.13 -9.06 -5.12
CA VAL A 90 5.45 -9.44 -4.57
C VAL A 90 5.92 -10.72 -5.29
N PRO A 91 7.12 -10.74 -5.90
CA PRO A 91 7.60 -11.89 -6.63
C PRO A 91 7.54 -13.19 -5.82
N GLY A 92 6.99 -14.25 -6.41
CA GLY A 92 6.81 -15.55 -5.76
C GLY A 92 5.68 -15.63 -4.73
N SER A 93 4.91 -14.55 -4.51
CA SER A 93 3.76 -14.57 -3.59
C SER A 93 2.45 -15.03 -4.26
N TYR A 94 2.35 -14.93 -5.59
CA TYR A 94 1.09 -15.19 -6.30
C TYR A 94 0.77 -16.67 -6.37
N LYS A 95 -0.37 -17.07 -5.80
CA LYS A 95 -0.93 -18.43 -5.94
C LYS A 95 -2.33 -18.42 -6.57
N GLY A 96 -2.68 -17.30 -7.22
CA GLY A 96 -4.01 -16.99 -7.76
C GLY A 96 -4.65 -15.81 -7.04
N ALA A 97 -5.78 -15.34 -7.56
CA ALA A 97 -6.55 -14.24 -6.96
C ALA A 97 -6.94 -14.50 -5.50
N THR A 98 -6.96 -15.76 -5.07
CA THR A 98 -7.31 -16.17 -3.70
C THR A 98 -6.18 -15.97 -2.68
N ASP A 99 -4.91 -15.90 -3.11
CA ASP A 99 -3.73 -15.83 -2.22
C ASP A 99 -2.54 -15.14 -2.91
N PHE A 100 -2.23 -13.92 -2.49
CA PHE A 100 -1.06 -13.17 -2.95
C PHE A 100 -0.69 -12.02 -2.00
N THR A 101 0.47 -11.39 -2.22
CA THR A 101 0.83 -10.14 -1.54
C THR A 101 0.95 -9.01 -2.55
N LEU A 102 0.15 -7.97 -2.36
CA LEU A 102 0.25 -6.71 -3.11
C LEU A 102 1.24 -5.78 -2.42
N GLU A 103 2.14 -5.17 -3.20
CA GLU A 103 3.01 -4.10 -2.72
C GLU A 103 2.64 -2.80 -3.43
N ILE A 104 2.35 -1.76 -2.65
CA ILE A 104 2.02 -0.42 -3.12
C ILE A 104 3.11 0.51 -2.63
N VAL A 105 3.64 1.33 -3.54
CA VAL A 105 4.65 2.33 -3.25
C VAL A 105 4.15 3.69 -3.73
N LYS A 106 4.14 4.67 -2.83
CA LYS A 106 4.00 6.09 -3.19
C LYS A 106 5.39 6.71 -3.18
N HIS A 107 5.83 7.24 -4.31
CA HIS A 107 7.03 8.05 -4.40
C HIS A 107 6.63 9.48 -4.71
N ASN A 108 7.17 10.43 -3.96
CA ASN A 108 6.96 11.86 -4.15
C ASN A 108 8.28 12.61 -4.08
N ILE A 109 8.51 13.49 -5.04
CA ILE A 109 9.72 14.32 -5.14
C ILE A 109 9.49 15.78 -4.75
N TYR A 110 8.25 16.18 -4.45
CA TYR A 110 7.93 17.57 -4.17
C TYR A 110 8.48 18.00 -2.79
N LYS A 111 9.37 19.00 -2.80
CA LYS A 111 10.12 19.59 -1.66
C LYS A 111 11.11 18.66 -0.95
N ALA A 112 10.81 17.38 -0.82
CA ALA A 112 11.73 16.35 -0.36
C ALA A 112 11.35 15.01 -0.98
N ALA A 113 12.34 14.28 -1.49
CA ALA A 113 12.11 12.93 -1.97
C ALA A 113 11.67 12.04 -0.80
N THR A 114 10.57 11.34 -1.00
CA THR A 114 9.91 10.53 0.02
C THR A 114 9.27 9.30 -0.64
N THR A 115 9.40 8.17 0.02
CA THR A 115 8.83 6.90 -0.42
C THR A 115 8.04 6.28 0.73
N TRP A 116 6.78 5.91 0.48
CA TRP A 116 5.94 5.15 1.40
C TRP A 116 5.62 3.81 0.77
N THR A 117 5.73 2.74 1.56
CA THR A 117 5.46 1.38 1.10
C THR A 117 4.43 0.71 1.99
N ALA A 118 3.47 0.02 1.39
CA ALA A 118 2.59 -0.93 2.09
C ALA A 118 2.70 -2.30 1.41
N ARG A 119 2.74 -3.36 2.22
CA ARG A 119 2.66 -4.75 1.78
C ARG A 119 1.42 -5.39 2.38
N ILE A 120 0.51 -5.82 1.53
CA ILE A 120 -0.83 -6.22 1.90
C ILE A 120 -1.04 -7.67 1.48
N PRO A 121 -1.14 -8.62 2.42
CA PRO A 121 -1.50 -9.99 2.11
C PRO A 121 -3.01 -10.09 1.85
N TYR A 122 -3.38 -10.67 0.71
CA TYR A 122 -4.74 -11.04 0.39
C TYR A 122 -4.85 -12.56 0.46
N VAL A 123 -5.67 -13.05 1.38
CA VAL A 123 -5.89 -14.48 1.60
C VAL A 123 -7.39 -14.70 1.77
N GLU A 124 -8.00 -15.50 0.91
CA GLU A 124 -9.43 -15.81 0.97
C GLU A 124 -9.85 -16.28 2.37
N GLY A 125 -10.99 -15.78 2.85
CA GLY A 125 -11.51 -16.03 4.19
C GLY A 125 -10.85 -15.18 5.29
N SER A 126 -9.90 -14.31 4.95
CA SER A 126 -9.25 -13.40 5.90
C SER A 126 -9.75 -11.97 5.74
N ALA A 127 -10.02 -11.29 6.86
CA ALA A 127 -10.39 -9.86 6.87
C ALA A 127 -11.55 -9.47 5.92
N GLY A 128 -12.51 -10.36 5.70
CA GLY A 128 -13.66 -10.11 4.81
C GLY A 128 -13.35 -10.23 3.31
N TYR A 129 -12.13 -10.60 2.95
CA TYR A 129 -11.73 -10.93 1.58
C TYR A 129 -12.25 -12.32 1.19
N ASP A 130 -13.07 -12.39 0.15
CA ASP A 130 -13.70 -13.63 -0.30
C ASP A 130 -13.77 -13.73 -1.82
N CYS A 131 -13.95 -14.94 -2.33
CA CYS A 131 -13.86 -15.25 -3.75
C CYS A 131 -15.11 -15.96 -4.28
N SER A 132 -15.69 -15.37 -5.31
CA SER A 132 -16.67 -16.02 -6.16
C SER A 132 -15.98 -16.82 -7.26
N ARG A 133 -16.43 -18.06 -7.48
CA ARG A 133 -15.91 -18.95 -8.52
C ARG A 133 -17.02 -19.22 -9.54
N GLY A 134 -16.74 -18.92 -10.81
CA GLY A 134 -17.67 -19.10 -11.91
C GLY A 134 -16.99 -19.75 -13.10
N GLY A 135 -17.20 -21.05 -13.29
CA GLY A 135 -16.62 -21.80 -14.42
C GLY A 135 -15.09 -21.77 -14.43
N GLN A 136 -14.52 -20.95 -15.32
CA GLN A 136 -13.09 -20.79 -15.56
C GLN A 136 -12.54 -19.45 -15.06
N SER A 137 -13.31 -18.74 -14.23
CA SER A 137 -12.92 -17.48 -13.62
C SER A 137 -13.10 -17.53 -12.10
N THR A 138 -12.18 -16.88 -11.42
CA THR A 138 -12.27 -16.54 -10.00
C THR A 138 -12.26 -15.03 -9.88
N LEU A 139 -13.19 -14.47 -9.11
CA LEU A 139 -13.25 -13.05 -8.79
C LEU A 139 -13.30 -12.91 -7.27
N CYS A 140 -12.32 -12.22 -6.71
CA CYS A 140 -12.16 -11.98 -5.29
C CYS A 140 -12.26 -10.49 -4.97
N GLY A 141 -12.78 -10.17 -3.80
CA GLY A 141 -12.95 -8.80 -3.31
C GLY A 141 -13.45 -8.80 -1.87
N PHE A 142 -13.78 -7.63 -1.35
CA PHE A 142 -14.43 -7.51 -0.04
C PHE A 142 -15.95 -7.52 -0.20
N GLN A 143 -16.65 -8.36 0.57
CA GLN A 143 -18.09 -8.60 0.40
C GLN A 143 -18.97 -7.36 0.58
N ASP A 144 -18.52 -6.36 1.36
CA ASP A 144 -19.30 -5.18 1.71
C ASP A 144 -18.78 -3.88 1.06
N GLU A 145 -18.05 -3.98 -0.07
CA GLU A 145 -17.30 -2.84 -0.65
C GLU A 145 -16.41 -2.17 0.42
N SER A 146 -15.92 -2.96 1.39
CA SER A 146 -15.38 -2.39 2.62
C SER A 146 -14.03 -1.74 2.38
N ASP A 147 -13.94 -0.46 2.73
CA ASP A 147 -12.71 0.28 2.76
C ASP A 147 -11.73 -0.33 3.78
N SER A 148 -10.45 -0.42 3.40
CA SER A 148 -9.40 -0.99 4.24
C SER A 148 -8.25 -0.01 4.40
N THR A 149 -7.78 0.17 5.64
CA THR A 149 -6.65 1.05 5.95
C THR A 149 -5.44 0.23 6.36
N TYR A 150 -4.30 0.50 5.72
CA TYR A 150 -3.05 -0.23 5.90
C TYR A 150 -1.94 0.70 6.34
N GLU A 151 -1.17 0.24 7.32
CA GLU A 151 0.02 0.96 7.78
C GLU A 151 1.06 1.07 6.67
N THR A 152 1.73 2.22 6.61
CA THR A 152 2.80 2.47 5.65
C THR A 152 4.15 2.53 6.36
N VAL A 153 5.17 2.00 5.69
CA VAL A 153 6.56 2.20 6.08
C VAL A 153 7.07 3.43 5.33
N TYR A 154 7.49 4.44 6.09
CA TYR A 154 8.07 5.66 5.55
C TYR A 154 9.58 5.54 5.39
N VAL A 155 10.08 5.83 4.20
CA VAL A 155 11.50 6.02 3.88
C VAL A 155 11.65 7.45 3.36
N GLY A 156 12.22 8.33 4.18
CA GLY A 156 12.42 9.74 3.84
C GLY A 156 13.88 10.15 3.84
N GLY A 157 14.24 11.08 2.96
CA GLY A 157 15.59 11.69 2.90
C GLY A 157 16.21 11.64 1.51
N LEU A 158 17.51 11.95 1.42
CA LEU A 158 18.31 11.89 0.18
C LEU A 158 18.35 10.48 -0.46
N GLU A 159 17.84 9.47 0.24
CA GLU A 159 17.78 8.05 -0.13
C GLU A 159 16.40 7.59 -0.62
N ALA A 160 15.42 8.49 -0.74
CA ALA A 160 14.14 8.14 -1.36
C ALA A 160 14.36 7.88 -2.85
N GLU A 161 14.57 6.61 -3.18
CA GLU A 161 14.76 6.14 -4.54
C GLU A 161 13.43 5.75 -5.18
N TYR A 162 13.40 5.83 -6.51
CA TYR A 162 12.33 5.20 -7.28
C TYR A 162 12.32 3.70 -6.99
N PRO A 163 11.13 3.08 -6.86
CA PRO A 163 11.05 1.63 -6.72
C PRO A 163 11.65 0.95 -7.95
N SER A 164 12.37 -0.15 -7.72
CA SER A 164 13.17 -0.85 -8.73
C SER A 164 12.99 -2.38 -8.57
N PRO A 165 12.95 -3.15 -9.67
CA PRO A 165 12.95 -2.71 -11.07
C PRO A 165 11.59 -2.13 -11.51
N ARG A 166 11.57 -1.27 -12.53
CA ARG A 166 10.33 -0.72 -13.12
C ARG A 166 10.02 -1.42 -14.44
N CYS A 167 8.75 -1.70 -14.66
CA CYS A 167 8.19 -1.87 -15.98
C CYS A 167 7.99 -0.45 -16.57
#